data_AF-A0A8W8MIF3-F1
#
_entry.id   AF-A0A8W8MIF3-F1
#
_cell.length_a   1.000
_cell.length_b   1.000
_cell.length_c   1.000
_cell.angle_alpha   90.00
_cell.angle_beta   90.00
_cell.angle_gamma   90.00
#
_symmetry.space_group_name_H-M   'P 1'
#
loop_
_entity.id
_entity.type
_entity.pdbx_description
1 polymer ?
#
loop_
_entity_poly.entity_id
_entity_poly.type
_entity_poly.pdbx_seq_one_letter_code
_entity_poly.pdbx_strand_id
1 'polypeptide(L)'
;IRITAFVCTRSKMTGLNVILGFVTFILIDTASAKSKYRIVDYSPRVSSWEQARAQCRRLGMDLVKIENFREDRALKSLLATECSSTGDGWFIGGRSENGVWKWADNSRMIFQNFPPVLRSYRPGVPSSVVVNYAVIFKEDNQWGYIAPRPPPRMGYICEDKIAC
;
A
#
# COMPACT_ATOMS: atom_id res chain seq x y z
N ILE A 1 -5.87 14.96 34.05
CA ILE A 1 -5.59 13.53 33.78
C ILE A 1 -6.84 12.74 34.15
N ARG A 2 -7.66 12.34 33.17
CA ARG A 2 -8.77 11.40 33.40
C ARG A 2 -8.51 10.18 32.53
N ILE A 3 -8.20 9.08 33.19
CA ILE A 3 -8.13 7.74 32.60
C ILE A 3 -9.57 7.24 32.56
N THR A 4 -10.15 7.11 31.37
CA THR A 4 -11.48 6.50 31.22
C THR A 4 -11.29 5.07 30.75
N ALA A 5 -11.53 4.11 31.64
CA ALA A 5 -11.48 2.68 31.36
C ALA A 5 -12.67 2.26 30.48
N PHE A 6 -12.42 1.40 29.49
CA PHE A 6 -13.47 0.76 28.70
C PHE A 6 -14.06 -0.41 29.48
N VAL A 7 -15.33 -0.29 29.86
CA VAL A 7 -16.12 -1.39 30.45
C VAL A 7 -16.52 -2.36 29.33
N CYS A 8 -16.17 -3.63 29.47
CA CYS A 8 -16.64 -4.69 28.59
C CYS A 8 -17.99 -5.22 29.09
N THR A 9 -19.10 -4.85 28.45
CA THR A 9 -20.40 -5.50 28.68
C THR A 9 -20.79 -6.34 27.48
N ARG A 10 -20.93 -7.65 27.71
CA ARG A 10 -21.43 -8.64 26.75
C ARG A 10 -22.94 -8.48 26.59
N SER A 11 -23.40 -7.84 25.53
CA SER A 11 -24.83 -7.74 25.22
C SER A 11 -25.17 -8.55 23.97
N LYS A 12 -26.22 -9.38 24.06
CA LYS A 12 -26.72 -10.23 22.96
C LYS A 12 -27.27 -9.31 21.86
N MET A 13 -26.58 -9.21 20.73
CA MET A 13 -26.97 -8.34 19.62
C MET A 13 -28.00 -9.02 18.71
N THR A 14 -29.16 -8.38 18.55
CA THR A 14 -30.13 -8.66 17.48
C THR A 14 -29.62 -8.09 16.15
N GLY A 15 -29.86 -8.79 15.04
CA GLY A 15 -29.15 -8.63 13.76
C GLY A 15 -29.20 -7.25 13.07
N LEU A 16 -30.09 -6.34 13.44
CA LEU A 16 -30.22 -5.02 12.81
C LEU A 16 -29.13 -4.03 13.28
N ASN A 17 -28.76 -4.09 14.56
CA ASN A 17 -27.68 -3.26 15.13
C ASN A 17 -26.28 -3.74 14.69
N VAL A 18 -26.17 -5.02 14.34
CA VAL A 18 -24.92 -5.59 13.80
C VAL A 18 -24.64 -5.01 12.42
N ILE A 19 -25.62 -4.96 11.52
CA ILE A 19 -25.44 -4.43 10.16
C ILE A 19 -25.08 -2.94 10.18
N LEU A 20 -25.78 -2.13 10.99
CA LEU A 20 -25.47 -0.69 11.14
C LEU A 20 -24.06 -0.48 11.72
N GLY A 21 -23.66 -1.31 12.69
CA GLY A 21 -22.31 -1.31 13.27
C GLY A 21 -21.21 -1.72 12.27
N PHE A 22 -21.46 -2.73 11.43
CA PHE A 22 -20.51 -3.17 10.40
C PHE A 22 -20.36 -2.14 9.28
N VAL A 23 -21.47 -1.55 8.82
CA VAL A 23 -21.44 -0.50 7.78
C VAL A 23 -20.73 0.75 8.30
N THR A 24 -21.01 1.19 9.51
CA THR A 24 -20.32 2.35 10.10
C THR A 24 -18.83 2.08 10.31
N PHE A 25 -18.44 0.88 10.76
CA PHE A 25 -17.03 0.51 10.91
C PHE A 25 -16.28 0.53 9.56
N ILE A 26 -16.89 -0.02 8.49
CA ILE A 26 -16.33 0.04 7.13
C ILE A 26 -16.20 1.49 6.63
N LEU A 27 -17.19 2.35 6.90
CA LEU A 27 -17.14 3.76 6.51
C LEU A 27 -16.08 4.54 7.29
N ILE A 28 -15.85 4.23 8.57
CA ILE A 28 -14.80 4.86 9.37
C ILE A 28 -13.41 4.46 8.87
N ASP A 29 -13.17 3.17 8.60
CA ASP A 29 -11.87 2.69 8.11
C ASP A 29 -11.55 3.25 6.71
N THR A 30 -12.55 3.40 5.83
CA THR A 30 -12.37 4.00 4.50
C THR A 30 -12.17 5.51 4.54
N ALA A 31 -12.87 6.23 5.42
CA ALA A 31 -12.67 7.67 5.62
C ALA A 31 -11.27 7.98 6.18
N SER A 32 -10.78 7.19 7.14
CA SER A 32 -9.42 7.30 7.70
C SER A 32 -8.34 6.91 6.67
N ALA A 33 -8.58 5.89 5.84
CA ALA A 33 -7.66 5.57 4.74
C ALA A 33 -7.61 6.69 3.68
N LYS A 34 -8.74 7.34 3.39
CA LYS A 34 -8.84 8.41 2.41
C LYS A 34 -8.18 9.72 2.87
N SER A 35 -8.12 9.98 4.17
CA SER A 35 -7.35 11.12 4.71
C SER A 35 -5.84 10.84 4.72
N LYS A 36 -5.44 9.57 4.85
CA LYS A 36 -4.03 9.16 4.95
C LYS A 36 -3.34 8.98 3.59
N TYR A 37 -4.03 8.44 2.60
CA TYR A 37 -3.44 8.05 1.32
C TYR A 37 -3.92 8.92 0.15
N ARG A 38 -2.99 9.25 -0.75
CA ARG A 38 -3.29 9.88 -2.03
C ARG A 38 -2.90 8.94 -3.16
N ILE A 39 -3.92 8.38 -3.81
CA ILE A 39 -3.77 7.50 -4.97
C ILE A 39 -3.70 8.37 -6.22
N VAL A 40 -2.68 8.17 -7.05
CA VAL A 40 -2.48 8.90 -8.31
C VAL A 40 -2.38 7.92 -9.46
N ASP A 41 -3.21 8.12 -10.48
CA ASP A 41 -3.25 7.28 -11.67
C ASP A 41 -2.00 7.42 -12.54
N TYR A 42 -1.79 6.42 -13.39
CA TYR A 42 -0.67 6.40 -14.33
C TYR A 42 -0.64 7.65 -15.22
N SER A 43 0.54 8.25 -15.35
CA SER A 43 0.81 9.32 -16.30
C SER A 43 2.14 9.05 -17.01
N PRO A 44 2.24 9.20 -18.34
CA PRO A 44 3.50 9.03 -19.05
C PRO A 44 4.58 10.05 -18.64
N ARG A 45 4.20 11.11 -17.90
CA ARG A 45 5.13 12.11 -17.35
C ARG A 45 5.85 11.64 -16.08
N VAL A 46 5.37 10.57 -15.45
CA VAL A 46 5.93 9.97 -14.23
C VAL A 46 6.05 8.47 -14.47
N SER A 47 7.21 8.03 -14.94
CA SER A 47 7.44 6.68 -15.46
C SER A 47 8.44 5.86 -14.65
N SER A 48 8.91 6.37 -13.51
CA SER A 48 9.84 5.69 -12.61
C SER A 48 9.43 5.85 -11.15
N TRP A 49 9.87 4.90 -10.33
CA TRP A 49 9.64 4.90 -8.89
C TRP A 49 10.23 6.16 -8.24
N GLU A 50 11.42 6.59 -8.67
CA GLU A 50 12.08 7.79 -8.18
C GLU A 50 11.29 9.06 -8.50
N GLN A 51 10.75 9.17 -9.72
CA GLN A 51 9.89 10.30 -10.09
C GLN A 51 8.59 10.30 -9.28
N ALA A 52 7.95 9.14 -9.12
CA ALA A 52 6.75 9.00 -8.30
C ALA A 52 7.00 9.47 -6.86
N ARG A 53 8.11 9.02 -6.26
CA ARG A 53 8.54 9.46 -4.93
C ARG A 53 8.77 10.97 -4.85
N ALA A 54 9.44 11.53 -5.86
CA ALA A 54 9.67 12.97 -5.92
C ALA A 54 8.35 13.76 -5.97
N GLN A 55 7.32 13.25 -6.65
CA GLN A 55 5.99 13.88 -6.65
C GLN A 55 5.32 13.83 -5.28
N CYS A 56 5.35 12.70 -4.57
CA CYS A 56 4.83 12.65 -3.20
C CYS A 56 5.54 13.64 -2.28
N ARG A 57 6.88 13.73 -2.38
CA ARG A 57 7.69 14.65 -1.56
C ARG A 57 7.43 16.13 -1.82
N ARG A 58 7.05 16.50 -3.05
CA ARG A 58 6.62 17.88 -3.36
C ARG A 58 5.37 18.29 -2.59
N LEU A 59 4.57 17.33 -2.14
CA LEU A 59 3.34 17.55 -1.36
C LEU A 59 3.56 17.41 0.15
N GLY A 60 4.81 17.25 0.61
CA GLY A 60 5.10 16.96 2.03
C GLY A 60 4.83 15.51 2.44
N MET A 61 4.54 14.62 1.48
CA MET A 61 4.27 13.19 1.69
C MET A 61 5.50 12.33 1.31
N ASP A 62 5.42 11.01 1.43
CA ASP A 62 6.36 10.09 0.77
C ASP A 62 5.56 8.95 0.11
N LEU A 63 6.21 8.08 -0.67
CA LEU A 63 5.55 6.86 -1.14
C LEU A 63 5.09 6.01 0.05
N VAL A 64 3.90 5.42 -0.07
CA VAL A 64 3.26 4.71 1.03
C VAL A 64 4.13 3.60 1.60
N LYS A 65 4.23 3.60 2.93
CA LYS A 65 4.81 2.55 3.73
C LYS A 65 3.66 1.75 4.36
N ILE A 66 3.66 0.44 4.20
CA ILE A 66 2.60 -0.43 4.74
C ILE A 66 3.23 -1.30 5.83
N GLU A 67 3.01 -0.94 7.08
CA GLU A 67 3.73 -1.51 8.22
C GLU A 67 3.03 -2.70 8.87
N ASN A 68 1.74 -2.89 8.58
CA ASN A 68 0.95 -3.96 9.18
C ASN A 68 -0.27 -4.35 8.33
N PHE A 69 -0.90 -5.46 8.73
CA PHE A 69 -2.09 -6.02 8.06
C PHE A 69 -3.29 -5.07 8.03
N ARG A 70 -3.47 -4.22 9.06
CA ARG A 70 -4.59 -3.28 9.13
C ARG A 70 -4.46 -2.22 8.03
N GLU A 71 -3.25 -1.69 7.85
CA GLU A 71 -2.94 -0.73 6.79
C GLU A 71 -3.09 -1.35 5.39
N ASP A 72 -2.58 -2.57 5.18
CA ASP A 72 -2.74 -3.29 3.91
C ASP A 72 -4.22 -3.48 3.56
N ARG A 73 -5.02 -3.94 4.52
CA ARG A 73 -6.46 -4.13 4.34
C ARG A 73 -7.17 -2.81 4.03
N ALA A 74 -6.90 -1.75 4.80
CA ALA A 74 -7.53 -0.46 4.61
C ALA A 74 -7.20 0.14 3.23
N LEU A 75 -5.94 0.03 2.81
CA LEU A 75 -5.51 0.49 1.49
C LEU A 75 -6.17 -0.32 0.36
N LYS A 76 -6.27 -1.66 0.48
CA LYS A 76 -6.98 -2.51 -0.48
C LYS A 76 -8.47 -2.17 -0.59
N SER A 77 -9.13 -1.89 0.54
CA SER A 77 -10.52 -1.44 0.54
C SER A 77 -10.68 -0.11 -0.18
N LEU A 78 -9.74 0.82 -0.02
CA LEU A 78 -9.74 2.09 -0.75
C LEU A 78 -9.52 1.86 -2.26
N LEU A 79 -8.51 1.08 -2.64
CA LEU A 79 -8.23 0.77 -4.05
C LEU A 79 -9.39 0.07 -4.76
N ALA A 80 -10.15 -0.79 -4.06
CA ALA A 80 -11.35 -1.43 -4.60
C ALA A 80 -12.48 -0.45 -4.93
N THR A 81 -12.47 0.75 -4.32
CA THR A 81 -13.45 1.82 -4.61
C THR A 81 -12.98 2.80 -5.68
N GLU A 82 -11.70 2.78 -6.05
CA GLU A 82 -11.12 3.68 -7.04
C GLU A 82 -11.23 3.06 -8.44
N CYS A 83 -12.12 3.61 -9.27
CA CYS A 83 -12.44 3.04 -10.59
C CYS A 83 -11.52 3.51 -11.74
N SER A 84 -10.60 4.47 -11.55
CA SER A 84 -10.06 5.28 -12.66
C SER A 84 -8.61 5.04 -13.13
N SER A 85 -7.92 3.96 -12.76
CA SER A 85 -6.52 3.81 -13.21
C SER A 85 -6.38 3.32 -14.65
N THR A 86 -5.70 4.10 -15.50
CA THR A 86 -5.26 3.72 -16.86
C THR A 86 -3.94 2.92 -16.89
N GLY A 87 -3.39 2.58 -15.72
CA GLY A 87 -2.15 1.81 -15.56
C GLY A 87 -2.38 0.39 -15.03
N ASP A 88 -1.29 -0.34 -14.90
CA ASP A 88 -1.28 -1.76 -14.49
C ASP A 88 -1.33 -1.92 -12.95
N GLY A 89 -1.18 -0.82 -12.22
CA GLY A 89 -1.12 -0.79 -10.77
C GLY A 89 -0.50 0.50 -10.26
N TRP A 90 0.05 0.45 -9.04
CA TRP A 90 0.65 1.59 -8.39
C TRP A 90 1.97 1.25 -7.70
N PHE A 91 2.95 2.15 -7.79
CA PHE A 91 4.15 2.10 -6.97
C PHE A 91 3.83 2.35 -5.49
N ILE A 92 4.46 1.56 -4.63
CA ILE A 92 4.53 1.78 -3.18
C ILE A 92 5.99 1.99 -2.75
N GLY A 93 6.22 2.38 -1.50
CA GLY A 93 7.54 2.79 -1.02
C GLY A 93 8.60 1.69 -0.94
N GLY A 94 8.31 0.45 -1.35
CA GLY A 94 9.25 -0.66 -1.26
C GLY A 94 10.28 -0.66 -2.39
N ARG A 95 11.54 -0.90 -2.04
CA ARG A 95 12.63 -1.18 -2.99
C ARG A 95 13.50 -2.32 -2.48
N SER A 96 13.93 -3.20 -3.38
CA SER A 96 14.85 -4.28 -3.10
C SER A 96 16.22 -3.94 -3.65
N GLU A 97 17.23 -3.97 -2.78
CA GLU A 97 18.64 -3.88 -3.17
C GLU A 97 19.34 -5.12 -2.67
N ASN A 98 20.04 -5.82 -3.57
CA ASN A 98 20.72 -7.07 -3.27
C ASN A 98 19.84 -8.15 -2.61
N GLY A 99 18.58 -8.24 -3.04
CA GLY A 99 17.60 -9.18 -2.50
C GLY A 99 17.03 -8.78 -1.14
N VAL A 100 17.38 -7.59 -0.62
CA VAL A 100 16.88 -7.08 0.67
C VAL A 100 15.87 -5.97 0.43
N TRP A 101 14.64 -6.21 0.87
CA TRP A 101 13.55 -5.23 0.83
C TRP A 101 13.68 -4.19 1.94
N LYS A 102 13.59 -2.92 1.53
CA LYS A 102 13.54 -1.75 2.40
C LYS A 102 12.45 -0.80 1.94
N TRP A 103 11.97 0.01 2.87
CA TRP A 103 11.11 1.13 2.54
C TRP A 103 11.93 2.31 2.01
N ALA A 104 11.24 3.26 1.40
CA ALA A 104 11.83 4.42 0.76
C ALA A 104 12.65 5.25 1.78
N ASP A 105 12.23 5.28 3.04
CA ASP A 105 12.92 5.92 4.18
C ASP A 105 14.13 5.11 4.71
N ASN A 106 14.54 4.06 4.00
CA ASN A 106 15.59 3.11 4.35
C ASN A 106 15.31 2.24 5.58
N SER A 107 14.12 2.30 6.17
CA SER A 107 13.72 1.36 7.21
C SER A 107 13.51 -0.04 6.65
N ARG A 108 13.66 -1.04 7.51
CA ARG A 108 13.51 -2.45 7.12
C ARG A 108 12.03 -2.78 6.85
N MET A 109 11.79 -3.58 5.82
CA MET A 109 10.45 -4.08 5.50
C MET A 109 10.10 -5.32 6.34
N ILE A 110 9.49 -5.10 7.51
CA ILE A 110 9.11 -6.16 8.45
C ILE A 110 7.84 -6.87 7.99
N PHE A 111 6.79 -6.12 7.69
CA PHE A 111 5.57 -6.63 7.08
C PHE A 111 5.72 -6.68 5.56
N GLN A 112 5.36 -7.81 4.96
CA GLN A 112 5.41 -8.05 3.53
C GLN A 112 4.18 -8.86 3.14
N ASN A 113 3.52 -8.44 2.07
CA ASN A 113 2.40 -9.18 1.50
C ASN A 113 2.66 -9.58 0.04
N PHE A 114 3.93 -9.82 -0.33
CA PHE A 114 4.28 -10.36 -1.65
C PHE A 114 3.74 -11.79 -1.80
N PRO A 115 3.37 -12.22 -3.03
CA PRO A 115 3.05 -13.61 -3.28
C PRO A 115 4.25 -14.48 -2.90
N PRO A 116 4.00 -15.75 -2.50
CA PRO A 116 5.06 -16.71 -2.35
C PRO A 116 5.89 -16.72 -3.63
N VAL A 117 7.22 -16.75 -3.51
CA VAL A 117 8.09 -16.93 -4.66
C VAL A 117 7.78 -18.29 -5.27
N LEU A 118 6.91 -18.34 -6.29
CA LEU A 118 6.81 -19.50 -7.16
C LEU A 118 8.20 -19.64 -7.76
N ARG A 119 8.94 -20.68 -7.38
CA ARG A 119 10.35 -20.88 -7.76
C ARG A 119 10.49 -20.93 -9.28
N SER A 120 10.60 -19.78 -9.93
CA SER A 120 11.32 -19.60 -11.18
C SER A 120 12.78 -19.24 -10.83
N TYR A 121 13.39 -20.06 -9.97
CA TYR A 121 14.84 -20.05 -9.84
C TYR A 121 15.41 -20.44 -11.21
N ARG A 122 15.85 -19.46 -11.98
CA ARG A 122 16.67 -19.67 -13.16
C ARG A 122 18.12 -19.77 -12.68
N PRO A 123 18.74 -20.96 -12.71
CA PRO A 123 20.16 -21.09 -12.38
C PRO A 123 20.98 -20.14 -13.26
N GLY A 124 21.87 -19.35 -12.65
CA GLY A 124 22.79 -18.45 -13.37
C GLY A 124 22.36 -16.98 -13.45
N VAL A 125 21.16 -16.61 -13.00
CA VAL A 125 20.79 -15.19 -12.80
C VAL A 125 20.94 -14.87 -11.32
N PRO A 126 21.91 -14.03 -10.91
CA PRO A 126 21.98 -13.62 -9.51
C PRO A 126 20.72 -12.83 -9.15
N SER A 127 19.87 -13.45 -8.33
CA SER A 127 18.63 -12.89 -7.77
C SER A 127 18.88 -11.66 -6.88
N SER A 128 20.15 -11.24 -6.76
CA SER A 128 20.70 -10.30 -5.79
C SER A 128 21.40 -9.09 -6.42
N VAL A 129 21.20 -8.74 -7.69
CA VAL A 129 21.83 -7.52 -8.28
C VAL A 129 20.84 -6.56 -8.93
N VAL A 130 19.65 -7.03 -9.27
CA VAL A 130 18.64 -6.20 -9.93
C VAL A 130 17.82 -5.50 -8.86
N VAL A 131 17.83 -4.16 -8.89
CA VAL A 131 16.92 -3.35 -8.08
C VAL A 131 15.49 -3.66 -8.51
N ASN A 132 14.62 -3.95 -7.56
CA ASN A 132 13.19 -4.12 -7.83
C ASN A 132 12.39 -3.14 -6.99
N TYR A 133 11.26 -2.67 -7.52
CA TYR A 133 10.34 -1.80 -6.80
C TYR A 133 9.07 -2.57 -6.47
N ALA A 134 8.55 -2.34 -5.26
CA ALA A 134 7.30 -2.91 -4.84
C ALA A 134 6.14 -2.14 -5.46
N VAL A 135 5.12 -2.89 -5.88
CA VAL A 135 3.90 -2.36 -6.50
C VAL A 135 2.69 -3.07 -5.93
N ILE A 136 1.52 -2.48 -6.10
CA ILE A 136 0.23 -3.15 -5.94
C ILE A 136 -0.40 -3.21 -7.32
N PHE A 137 -0.69 -4.43 -7.81
CA PHE A 137 -1.34 -4.63 -9.10
C PHE A 137 -2.82 -4.29 -9.03
N LYS A 138 -3.34 -3.67 -10.07
CA LYS A 138 -4.74 -3.24 -10.12
C LYS A 138 -5.72 -4.41 -10.19
N GLU A 139 -5.35 -5.48 -10.87
CA GLU A 139 -6.24 -6.61 -11.19
C GLU A 139 -6.84 -7.26 -9.94
N ASP A 140 -6.02 -7.42 -8.90
CA ASP A 140 -6.35 -8.17 -7.68
C ASP A 140 -5.95 -7.44 -6.39
N ASN A 141 -5.41 -6.22 -6.49
CA ASN A 141 -4.82 -5.47 -5.38
C ASN A 141 -3.72 -6.25 -4.63
N GLN A 142 -3.07 -7.21 -5.30
CA GLN A 142 -1.99 -8.01 -4.74
C GLN A 142 -0.65 -7.25 -4.87
N TRP A 143 0.20 -7.37 -3.86
CA TRP A 143 1.54 -6.82 -3.96
C TRP A 143 2.34 -7.61 -4.99
N GLY A 144 3.25 -6.94 -5.65
CA GLY A 144 4.23 -7.54 -6.53
C GLY A 144 5.49 -6.73 -6.56
N TYR A 145 6.40 -7.13 -7.44
CA TYR A 145 7.62 -6.39 -7.68
C TYR A 145 7.93 -6.37 -9.16
N ILE A 146 8.57 -5.28 -9.58
CA ILE A 146 8.94 -5.04 -10.96
C ILE A 146 10.34 -4.46 -11.07
N ALA A 147 11.00 -4.76 -12.17
CA ALA A 147 12.28 -4.15 -12.50
C ALA A 147 12.07 -2.72 -13.07
N PRO A 148 13.07 -1.82 -12.93
CA PRO A 148 13.02 -0.47 -13.51
C PRO A 148 12.86 -0.41 -15.03
N ARG A 149 13.20 -1.50 -15.74
CA ARG A 149 13.24 -1.54 -17.21
C ARG A 149 12.52 -2.79 -17.74
N PRO A 150 11.68 -2.65 -18.78
CA PRO A 150 11.24 -1.38 -19.42
C PRO A 150 10.42 -0.50 -18.46
N PRO A 151 10.23 0.81 -18.75
CA PRO A 151 9.47 1.70 -17.88
C PRO A 151 8.05 1.17 -17.66
N PRO A 152 7.67 0.86 -16.42
CA PRO A 152 6.38 0.25 -16.11
C PRO A 152 5.27 1.30 -16.15
N ARG A 153 4.06 0.90 -16.54
CA ARG A 153 2.88 1.79 -16.59
C ARG A 153 2.17 1.83 -15.24
N MET A 154 2.81 2.44 -14.27
CA MET A 154 2.33 2.48 -12.89
C MET A 154 1.88 3.88 -12.50
N GLY A 155 0.75 3.97 -11.79
CA GLY A 155 0.46 5.08 -10.91
C GLY A 155 1.34 5.04 -9.66
N TYR A 156 0.97 5.78 -8.63
CA TYR A 156 1.67 5.73 -7.34
C TYR A 156 0.76 6.13 -6.19
N ILE A 157 1.11 5.66 -4.99
CA ILE A 157 0.36 5.94 -3.76
C ILE A 157 1.27 6.70 -2.81
N CYS A 158 0.85 7.91 -2.45
CA CYS A 158 1.51 8.71 -1.42
C CYS A 158 0.83 8.50 -0.07
N GLU A 159 1.61 8.61 1.00
CA GLU A 159 1.16 8.58 2.39
C GLU A 159 1.53 9.87 3.10
N ASP A 160 0.55 10.47 3.77
CA ASP A 160 0.78 11.56 4.72
C ASP A 160 1.07 10.96 6.10
N LYS A 161 2.27 11.21 6.62
CA LYS A 161 2.68 10.73 7.95
C LYS A 161 2.06 11.54 9.11
N ILE A 162 1.40 12.65 8.81
CA ILE A 162 0.78 13.55 9.81
C ILE A 162 -0.74 13.31 9.88
N ALA A 163 -1.34 12.63 8.91
CA ALA A 163 -2.76 12.30 8.91
C ALA A 163 -3.09 11.25 9.99
N CYS A 164 -4.06 11.58 10.86
CA CYS A 164 -4.60 10.73 11.93
C CYS A 164 -5.85 9.95 11.48
#